data_AF-A0A8B0SPZ3-F1
#
_entry.id   AF-A0A8B0SPZ3-F1
#
_cell.length_a   1.000
_cell.length_b   1.000
_cell.length_c   1.000
_cell.angle_alpha   90.00
_cell.angle_beta   90.00
_cell.angle_gamma   90.00
#
_symmetry.space_group_name_H-M   'P 1'
#
loop_
_entity.id
_entity.type
_entity.pdbx_description
1 polymer ?
#
loop_
_entity_poly.entity_id
_entity_poly.type
_entity_poly.pdbx_seq_one_letter_code
_entity_poly.pdbx_strand_id
1 'polypeptide(L)' 'MKSIINIVNDLFHANSPAANTDDVKNVSEFEIRRAIRELEALSDRDLSDMGLARSEIKHAVRYGRKAA' A
#
# COMPACT_ATOMS: atom_id res chain seq x y z
N MET A 1 35.93 3.71 -1.28
CA MET A 1 34.89 2.75 -1.73
C MET A 1 33.71 2.85 -0.77
N LYS A 2 32.58 3.40 -1.22
CA LYS A 2 31.35 3.42 -0.44
C LYS A 2 30.55 2.18 -0.83
N SER A 3 30.26 1.30 0.12
CA SER A 3 29.46 0.11 -0.11
C SER A 3 28.04 0.52 -0.48
N ILE A 4 27.51 -0.01 -1.58
CA ILE A 4 26.19 0.33 -2.15
C ILE A 4 25.06 0.02 -1.16
N ILE A 5 25.29 -0.90 -0.22
CA ILE A 5 24.35 -1.25 0.86
C ILE A 5 24.05 -0.05 1.78
N ASN A 6 24.96 0.94 1.89
CA ASN A 6 24.73 2.16 2.65
C ASN A 6 23.74 3.13 1.97
N ILE A 7 23.48 2.97 0.66
CA ILE A 7 22.51 3.79 -0.13
C ILE A 7 21.06 3.36 0.17
N VAL A 8 20.86 2.09 0.50
CA VAL A 8 19.54 1.47 0.77
C VAL A 8 18.85 2.08 1.99
N ASN A 9 19.56 2.91 2.77
CA ASN A 9 19.17 3.36 4.10
C ASN A 9 19.01 4.89 4.23
N ASP A 10 19.47 5.70 3.26
CA ASP A 10 19.53 7.18 3.41
C ASP A 10 18.29 7.95 2.93
N LEU A 11 17.35 7.35 2.22
CA LEU A 11 16.19 8.08 1.69
C LEU A 11 14.97 7.14 1.70
N PHE A 12 14.33 6.90 2.84
CA PHE A 12 13.50 7.95 3.44
C PHE A 12 12.90 8.87 2.34
N HIS A 13 12.05 8.30 1.49
CA HIS A 13 10.74 8.89 1.24
C HIS A 13 9.93 8.69 2.53
N ALA A 14 10.33 9.25 3.68
CA ALA A 14 9.92 10.59 4.05
C ALA A 14 8.47 10.80 3.59
N ASN A 15 7.54 10.20 4.34
CA ASN A 15 6.43 10.96 4.90
C ASN A 15 5.97 12.08 3.96
N SER A 16 5.33 11.73 2.83
CA SER A 16 4.62 12.73 2.05
C SER A 16 3.22 12.81 2.64
N PRO A 17 2.95 13.85 3.45
CA PRO A 17 1.66 14.04 4.07
C PRO A 17 0.69 14.50 2.99
N ALA A 18 -0.56 14.07 3.12
CA ALA A 18 -1.70 14.61 2.38
C ALA A 18 -1.66 14.46 0.85
N ALA A 19 -2.40 13.46 0.37
CA ALA A 19 -3.46 13.65 -0.61
C ALA A 19 -3.21 14.66 -1.76
N ASN A 20 -2.09 14.56 -2.47
CA ASN A 20 -1.97 15.16 -3.79
C ASN A 20 -2.32 14.12 -4.84
N THR A 21 -3.27 14.49 -5.70
CA THR A 21 -4.06 13.59 -6.56
C THR A 21 -3.22 12.93 -7.67
N ASP A 22 -1.96 13.34 -7.81
CA ASP A 22 -1.03 12.93 -8.85
C ASP A 22 -0.15 11.74 -8.44
N ASP A 23 -0.01 11.46 -7.14
CA ASP A 23 0.88 10.42 -6.60
C ASP A 23 0.29 9.00 -6.62
N VAL A 24 -1.03 8.87 -6.83
CA VAL A 24 -1.74 7.57 -6.89
C VAL A 24 -1.16 6.67 -7.98
N LYS A 25 -0.53 7.25 -9.01
CA LYS A 25 0.07 6.50 -10.13
C LYS A 25 1.38 5.80 -9.79
N ASN A 26 2.07 6.19 -8.71
CA ASN A 26 3.42 5.69 -8.41
C ASN A 26 3.57 5.19 -6.97
N VAL A 27 2.65 4.33 -6.50
CA VAL A 27 2.83 3.61 -5.23
C VAL A 27 3.93 2.55 -5.39
N SER A 28 4.92 2.51 -4.49
CA SER A 28 5.99 1.52 -4.58
C SER A 28 5.46 0.11 -4.30
N GLU A 29 6.09 -0.91 -4.91
CA GLU A 29 5.74 -2.32 -4.66
C GLU A 29 5.89 -2.71 -3.17
N PHE A 30 6.76 -2.02 -2.43
CA PHE A 30 6.90 -2.19 -0.99
C PHE A 30 5.63 -1.72 -0.25
N GLU A 31 5.11 -0.55 -0.59
CA GLU A 31 3.89 0.00 0.01
C GLU A 31 2.65 -0.84 -0.35
N ILE A 32 2.56 -1.32 -1.59
CA ILE A 32 1.50 -2.24 -2.01
C ILE A 32 1.51 -3.51 -1.15
N ARG A 33 2.69 -4.12 -0.96
CA ARG A 33 2.81 -5.34 -0.12
C ARG A 33 2.55 -5.07 1.34
N ARG A 34 2.91 -3.89 1.84
CA ARG A 34 2.62 -3.46 3.21
C ARG A 34 1.11 -3.32 3.40
N ALA A 35 0.42 -2.59 2.52
CA ALA A 35 -1.02 -2.42 2.58
C ALA A 35 -1.79 -3.75 2.49
N ILE A 36 -1.37 -4.66 1.61
CA ILE A 36 -1.96 -6.01 1.53
C ILE A 36 -1.83 -6.74 2.86
N ARG A 37 -0.64 -6.75 3.48
CA ARG A 37 -0.42 -7.42 4.77
C ARG A 37 -1.22 -6.81 5.91
N GLU A 38 -1.32 -5.48 5.93
CA GLU A 38 -2.12 -4.77 6.94
C GLU A 38 -3.61 -5.12 6.81
N LEU A 39 -4.15 -5.17 5.59
CA LEU A 39 -5.53 -5.60 5.34
C LEU A 39 -5.76 -7.09 5.63
N GLU A 40 -4.81 -7.96 5.27
CA GLU A 40 -4.89 -9.39 5.57
C GLU A 40 -4.83 -9.68 7.08
N ALA A 41 -4.29 -8.77 7.90
CA ALA A 41 -4.27 -8.91 9.35
C ALA A 41 -5.62 -8.56 10.02
N LEU A 42 -6.52 -7.88 9.32
CA LEU A 42 -7.84 -7.53 9.84
C LEU A 42 -8.76 -8.77 9.89
N SER A 43 -9.81 -8.71 10.72
CA SER A 43 -10.83 -9.76 10.73
C SER A 43 -11.75 -9.65 9.52
N ASP A 44 -12.43 -10.74 9.16
CA ASP A 44 -13.39 -10.72 8.05
C ASP A 44 -14.56 -9.77 8.32
N ARG A 45 -14.89 -9.51 9.59
CA ARG A 45 -15.87 -8.51 9.98
C ARG A 45 -15.39 -7.10 9.67
N ASP A 46 -14.16 -6.75 10.05
CA ASP A 46 -13.60 -5.42 9.77
C ASP A 46 -13.49 -5.18 8.26
N LEU A 47 -13.09 -6.21 7.49
CA LEU A 47 -13.07 -6.17 6.03
C LEU A 47 -14.48 -5.97 5.46
N SER A 48 -15.46 -6.70 5.97
CA SER A 48 -16.86 -6.58 5.56
C SER A 48 -17.46 -5.21 5.89
N ASP A 49 -17.13 -4.62 7.04
CA ASP A 49 -17.60 -3.29 7.46
C ASP A 49 -17.08 -2.20 6.50
N MET A 50 -15.93 -2.42 5.86
CA MET A 50 -15.39 -1.57 4.78
C MET A 50 -15.94 -1.91 3.39
N GLY A 51 -16.76 -2.97 3.28
CA GLY A 51 -17.25 -3.49 2.00
C GLY A 51 -16.14 -4.09 1.14
N LEU A 52 -15.23 -4.85 1.75
CA LEU A 52 -14.11 -5.51 1.07
C LEU A 52 -14.11 -7.01 1.42
N ALA A 53 -14.08 -7.89 0.43
CA ALA A 53 -13.82 -9.31 0.69
C ALA A 53 -12.31 -9.58 0.77
N ARG A 54 -11.91 -10.57 1.58
CA ARG A 54 -10.49 -10.97 1.71
C ARG A 54 -9.86 -11.37 0.36
N SER A 55 -10.62 -12.00 -0.51
CA SER A 55 -10.20 -12.36 -1.87
C SER A 55 -9.91 -11.14 -2.76
N GLU A 56 -10.51 -9.99 -2.45
CA GLU A 56 -10.42 -8.78 -3.26
C GLU A 56 -9.26 -7.86 -2.84
N ILE A 57 -8.68 -8.05 -1.65
CA ILE A 57 -7.63 -7.19 -1.08
C ILE A 57 -6.53 -6.87 -2.11
N LYS A 58 -5.94 -7.90 -2.73
CA LYS A 58 -4.84 -7.70 -3.68
C LYS A 58 -5.24 -6.86 -4.89
N HIS A 59 -6.45 -7.10 -5.41
CA HIS A 59 -6.95 -6.35 -6.56
C HIS A 59 -7.30 -4.91 -6.16
N ALA A 60 -8.00 -4.74 -5.04
CA ALA A 60 -8.42 -3.44 -4.53
C ALA A 60 -7.22 -2.52 -4.22
N VAL A 61 -6.14 -3.06 -3.65
CA VAL A 61 -4.91 -2.29 -3.37
C VAL A 61 -4.18 -1.89 -4.65
N ARG A 62 -4.11 -2.76 -5.67
CA ARG A 62 -3.35 -2.51 -6.89
C ARG A 62 -4.08 -1.66 -7.93
N TYR A 63 -5.40 -1.83 -8.03
CA TYR A 63 -6.19 -1.29 -9.13
C TYR A 63 -7.37 -0.44 -8.67
N GLY A 64 -7.53 -0.28 -7.35
CA GLY A 64 -8.72 0.31 -6.77
C GLY A 64 -9.92 -0.65 -6.80
N ARG A 65 -10.99 -0.24 -6.11
CA ARG A 65 -12.29 -0.92 -6.20
C ARG A 65 -13.08 -0.32 -7.35
N LYS A 66 -13.71 -1.15 -8.17
CA LYS A 66 -14.74 -0.66 -9.08
C LYS A 66 -15.97 -0.32 -8.25
N ALA A 67 -16.42 0.93 -8.33
CA ALA A 67 -17.73 1.29 -7.82
C ALA A 67 -18.77 0.44 -8.57
N ALA A 68 -19.56 -0.32 -7.83
CA ALA A 68 -20.74 -1.01 -8.35
C ALA A 68 -21.89 -0.02 -8.51
#